data_AF-A0A950WTP7-F1
#
_entry.id   AF-A0A950WTP7-F1
#
_cell.length_a   1.000
_cell.length_b   1.000
_cell.length_c   1.000
_cell.angle_alpha   90.00
_cell.angle_beta   90.00
_cell.angle_gamma   90.00
#
_symmetry.space_group_name_H-M   'P 1'
#
loop_
_entity.id
_entity.type
_entity.pdbx_description
1 polymer ?
#
loop_
_entity_poly.entity_id
_entity_poly.type
_entity_poly.pdbx_seq_one_letter_code
_entity_poly.pdbx_strand_id
1 'polypeptide(L)'
;MATFLEIWRSEATELLPLESGQFSIGRAETNDIPLASDDRVSRQHALVESLPAGWSIRDLGSTNGTFVNGERIVRDRALRAGDEIRIGDTRLVFRADKGAEERRTIGYAKPPELTARERDVLQVLCRRPPGGAVFHEPASTREIARELNVSEAAVKAHLLKLYDKFEIYGDGERRRALLANEAVRRGAVNLAGLLDDPTQT
;
A
#
# COMPACT_ATOMS: atom_id res chain seq x y z
N MET A 1 -20.59 -12.70 -2.22
CA MET A 1 -19.37 -12.15 -1.58
C MET A 1 -18.95 -10.96 -2.43
N ALA A 2 -18.93 -9.75 -1.88
CA ALA A 2 -18.57 -8.57 -2.66
C ALA A 2 -17.04 -8.43 -2.68
N THR A 3 -16.43 -8.61 -3.84
CA THR A 3 -15.03 -8.27 -4.06
C THR A 3 -15.00 -7.02 -4.90
N PHE A 4 -14.13 -6.07 -4.58
CA PHE A 4 -13.99 -4.83 -5.32
C PHE A 4 -12.54 -4.38 -5.38
N LEU A 5 -12.20 -3.67 -6.44
CA LEU A 5 -10.95 -2.96 -6.59
C LEU A 5 -11.22 -1.48 -6.32
N GLU A 6 -10.57 -0.95 -5.31
CA GLU A 6 -10.63 0.46 -4.97
C GLU A 6 -9.52 1.20 -5.74
N ILE A 7 -9.90 2.02 -6.71
CA ILE A 7 -9.02 2.69 -7.66
C ILE A 7 -8.85 4.14 -7.23
N TRP A 8 -7.62 4.51 -6.88
CA TRP A 8 -7.29 5.87 -6.44
C TRP A 8 -6.81 6.67 -7.64
N ARG A 9 -7.66 7.59 -8.13
CA ARG A 9 -7.33 8.55 -9.18
C ARG A 9 -7.01 9.92 -8.56
N SER A 10 -6.46 10.83 -9.35
CA SER A 10 -6.04 12.17 -8.89
C SER A 10 -7.17 13.01 -8.26
N GLU A 11 -8.41 12.76 -8.67
CA GLU A 11 -9.57 13.59 -8.29
C GLU A 11 -10.64 12.80 -7.52
N ALA A 12 -10.59 11.46 -7.53
CA ALA A 12 -11.61 10.62 -6.92
C ALA A 12 -11.11 9.19 -6.65
N THR A 13 -11.76 8.53 -5.69
CA THR A 13 -11.65 7.08 -5.49
C THR A 13 -12.86 6.39 -6.13
N GLU A 14 -12.61 5.41 -6.99
CA GLU A 14 -13.63 4.63 -7.69
C GLU A 14 -13.63 3.18 -7.16
N LEU A 15 -14.81 2.60 -6.92
CA LEU A 15 -14.95 1.21 -6.50
C LEU A 15 -15.46 0.38 -7.67
N LEU A 16 -14.62 -0.51 -8.20
CA LEU A 16 -15.00 -1.42 -9.27
C LEU A 16 -15.33 -2.80 -8.68
N PRO A 17 -16.56 -3.31 -8.80
CA PRO A 17 -16.87 -4.66 -8.38
C PRO A 17 -16.13 -5.69 -9.25
N LEU A 18 -15.56 -6.70 -8.59
CA LEU A 18 -14.87 -7.82 -9.21
C LEU A 18 -15.74 -9.08 -9.07
N GLU A 19 -16.25 -9.57 -10.19
CA GLU A 19 -17.02 -10.81 -10.31
C GLU A 19 -16.13 -11.99 -10.74
N SER A 20 -16.60 -13.23 -10.73
CA SER A 20 -15.78 -14.37 -11.19
C SER A 20 -15.37 -14.19 -12.67
N GLY A 21 -14.07 -14.07 -12.95
CA GLY A 21 -13.58 -13.87 -14.31
C GLY A 21 -12.16 -13.29 -14.36
N GLN A 22 -11.83 -12.72 -15.51
CA GLN A 22 -10.58 -12.00 -15.76
C GLN A 22 -10.87 -10.53 -16.03
N PHE A 23 -10.07 -9.64 -15.43
CA PHE A 23 -10.18 -8.19 -15.53
C PHE A 23 -8.83 -7.64 -15.97
N SER A 24 -8.82 -7.11 -17.18
CA SER A 24 -7.65 -6.47 -17.78
C SER A 24 -7.49 -5.05 -17.24
N ILE A 25 -6.25 -4.66 -16.98
CA ILE A 25 -5.88 -3.32 -16.51
C ILE A 25 -4.86 -2.75 -17.49
N GLY A 26 -5.11 -1.53 -17.95
CA GLY A 26 -4.17 -0.85 -18.84
C GLY A 26 -4.68 0.50 -19.31
N ARG A 27 -3.83 1.21 -20.05
CA ARG A 27 -4.15 2.55 -20.55
C ARG A 27 -5.16 2.56 -21.69
N ALA A 28 -5.25 1.46 -22.46
CA ALA A 28 -6.24 1.38 -23.54
C ALA A 28 -7.66 1.31 -22.96
N GLU A 29 -8.60 2.02 -23.59
CA GLU A 29 -10.03 2.00 -23.20
C GLU A 29 -10.68 0.63 -23.40
N THR A 30 -10.04 -0.28 -24.13
CA THR A 30 -10.49 -1.65 -24.35
C THR A 30 -10.27 -2.57 -23.15
N ASN A 31 -9.58 -2.11 -22.09
CA ASN A 31 -9.43 -2.88 -20.86
C ASN A 31 -10.66 -2.74 -19.97
N ASP A 32 -10.93 -3.74 -19.14
CA ASP A 32 -12.00 -3.71 -18.15
C ASP A 32 -11.78 -2.58 -17.12
N ILE A 33 -10.51 -2.28 -16.83
CA ILE A 33 -10.08 -1.20 -15.94
C ILE A 33 -9.19 -0.22 -16.72
N PRO A 34 -9.79 0.77 -17.41
CA PRO A 34 -9.05 1.72 -18.22
C PRO A 34 -8.42 2.82 -17.34
N LEU A 35 -7.09 2.89 -17.41
CA LEU A 35 -6.26 3.90 -16.75
C LEU A 35 -5.74 4.93 -17.79
N ALA A 36 -6.66 5.52 -18.54
CA ALA A 36 -6.37 6.35 -19.72
C ALA A 36 -5.50 7.59 -19.41
N SER A 37 -5.60 8.13 -18.19
CA SER A 37 -4.89 9.34 -17.75
C SER A 37 -3.43 9.10 -17.34
N ASP A 38 -2.97 7.85 -17.26
CA ASP A 38 -1.66 7.50 -16.73
C ASP A 38 -0.72 6.99 -17.82
N ASP A 39 0.14 7.88 -18.32
CA ASP A 39 1.10 7.59 -19.40
C ASP A 39 2.15 6.54 -19.02
N ARG A 40 2.36 6.28 -17.73
CA ARG A 40 3.27 5.23 -17.26
C ARG A 40 2.62 3.85 -17.32
N VAL A 41 1.33 3.76 -17.62
CA VAL A 41 0.61 2.51 -17.80
C VAL A 41 0.69 2.06 -19.26
N SER A 42 1.17 0.83 -19.48
CA SER A 42 1.14 0.17 -20.78
C SER A 42 -0.30 -0.04 -21.28
N ARG A 43 -0.50 -0.10 -22.61
CA ARG A 43 -1.84 -0.29 -23.21
C ARG A 43 -2.58 -1.50 -22.65
N GLN A 44 -1.89 -2.62 -22.49
CA GLN A 44 -2.28 -3.77 -21.68
C GLN A 44 -1.16 -3.96 -20.65
N HIS A 45 -1.48 -3.84 -19.37
CA HIS A 45 -0.45 -3.75 -18.31
C HIS A 45 -0.49 -4.96 -17.40
N ALA A 46 -1.65 -5.25 -16.83
CA ALA A 46 -1.84 -6.33 -15.89
C ALA A 46 -3.17 -7.01 -16.11
N LEU A 47 -3.30 -8.23 -15.57
CA LEU A 47 -4.54 -8.98 -15.54
C LEU A 47 -4.80 -9.42 -14.11
N VAL A 48 -5.98 -9.11 -13.59
CA VAL A 48 -6.49 -9.65 -12.34
C VAL A 48 -7.47 -10.77 -12.68
N GLU A 49 -7.30 -11.94 -12.09
CA GLU A 49 -8.14 -13.09 -12.40
C GLU A 49 -8.59 -13.82 -11.14
N SER A 50 -9.82 -14.33 -11.20
CA SER A 50 -10.38 -15.22 -10.20
C SER A 50 -10.01 -16.66 -10.55
N LEU A 51 -9.16 -17.27 -9.72
CA LEU A 51 -8.77 -18.68 -9.81
C LEU A 51 -9.51 -19.50 -8.72
N PRO A 52 -9.55 -20.84 -8.83
CA PRO A 52 -10.13 -21.69 -7.79
C PRO A 52 -9.50 -21.50 -6.40
N ALA A 53 -8.23 -21.08 -6.36
CA ALA A 53 -7.49 -20.80 -5.12
C ALA A 53 -7.69 -19.37 -4.58
N GLY A 54 -8.44 -18.52 -5.29
CA GLY A 54 -8.65 -17.11 -4.96
C GLY A 54 -8.24 -16.17 -6.09
N TRP A 55 -8.11 -14.89 -5.76
CA TRP A 55 -7.75 -13.86 -6.72
C TRP A 55 -6.23 -13.80 -6.95
N SER A 56 -5.82 -13.56 -8.18
CA SER A 56 -4.42 -13.42 -8.58
C SER A 56 -4.25 -12.21 -9.49
N ILE A 57 -3.07 -11.61 -9.48
CA ILE A 57 -2.65 -10.59 -10.44
C ILE A 57 -1.40 -11.04 -11.18
N ARG A 58 -1.32 -10.73 -12.47
CA ARG A 58 -0.13 -10.93 -13.28
C ARG A 58 0.18 -9.70 -14.11
N ASP A 59 1.47 -9.47 -14.32
CA ASP A 59 1.96 -8.45 -15.24
C ASP A 59 2.00 -9.02 -16.67
N LEU A 60 1.59 -8.23 -17.66
CA LEU A 60 1.52 -8.62 -19.07
C LEU A 60 2.75 -8.14 -19.88
N GLY A 61 3.90 -8.04 -19.23
CA GLY A 61 5.13 -7.52 -19.86
C GLY A 61 5.13 -6.00 -19.96
N SER A 62 4.60 -5.35 -18.92
CA SER A 62 4.50 -3.90 -18.88
C SER A 62 5.88 -3.22 -18.81
N THR A 63 5.95 -1.99 -19.33
CA THR A 63 7.21 -1.24 -19.39
C THR A 63 7.74 -0.89 -17.99
N ASN A 64 6.85 -0.46 -17.09
CA ASN A 64 7.22 -0.01 -15.75
C ASN A 64 7.06 -1.09 -14.68
N GLY A 65 6.39 -2.19 -14.98
CA GLY A 65 6.10 -3.27 -14.04
C GLY A 65 4.88 -3.00 -13.17
N THR A 66 4.24 -4.10 -12.76
CA THR A 66 3.22 -4.14 -11.72
C THR A 66 3.88 -4.36 -10.36
N PHE A 67 3.41 -3.66 -9.33
CA PHE A 67 3.90 -3.80 -7.96
C PHE A 67 2.76 -4.16 -7.02
N VAL A 68 3.00 -5.06 -6.06
CA VAL A 68 2.04 -5.41 -5.01
C VAL A 68 2.72 -5.19 -3.66
N ASN A 69 2.15 -4.33 -2.81
CA ASN A 69 2.70 -3.88 -1.52
C ASN A 69 4.16 -3.38 -1.62
N GLY A 70 4.49 -2.70 -2.74
CA GLY A 70 5.83 -2.21 -3.04
C GLY A 70 6.79 -3.22 -3.69
N GLU A 71 6.40 -4.50 -3.81
CA GLU A 71 7.19 -5.54 -4.46
C GLU A 71 6.83 -5.63 -5.95
N ARG A 72 7.81 -5.47 -6.86
CA ARG A 72 7.58 -5.71 -8.29
C ARG A 72 7.30 -7.18 -8.52
N ILE A 73 6.15 -7.51 -9.09
CA ILE A 73 5.83 -8.89 -9.42
C ILE A 73 6.53 -9.30 -10.72
N VAL A 74 7.15 -10.48 -10.70
CA VAL A 74 7.80 -11.11 -11.86
C VAL A 74 7.06 -12.37 -12.31
N ARG A 75 6.12 -12.84 -11.49
CA ARG A 75 5.23 -13.97 -11.72
C ARG A 75 3.87 -13.62 -11.13
N ASP A 76 2.88 -14.41 -11.48
CA ASP A 76 1.52 -14.31 -10.95
C ASP A 76 1.56 -14.30 -9.40
N ARG A 77 0.83 -13.36 -8.81
CA ARG A 77 0.81 -13.10 -7.37
C ARG A 77 -0.62 -13.20 -6.86
N ALA A 78 -0.85 -14.11 -5.90
CA ALA A 78 -2.13 -14.20 -5.21
C ALA A 78 -2.41 -12.89 -4.44
N LEU A 79 -3.62 -12.37 -4.61
CA LEU A 79 -4.11 -11.15 -3.96
C LEU A 79 -4.83 -11.49 -2.66
N ARG A 80 -4.55 -10.69 -1.63
CA ARG A 80 -5.21 -10.75 -0.32
C ARG A 80 -5.96 -9.45 -0.07
N ALA A 81 -7.07 -9.53 0.65
CA ALA A 81 -7.82 -8.34 1.05
C ALA A 81 -6.90 -7.33 1.75
N GLY A 82 -6.92 -6.08 1.30
CA GLY A 82 -6.04 -5.01 1.73
C GLY A 82 -4.69 -4.93 1.00
N ASP A 83 -4.43 -5.77 0.00
CA ASP A 83 -3.23 -5.64 -0.82
C ASP A 83 -3.32 -4.40 -1.70
N GLU A 84 -2.24 -3.61 -1.67
CA GLU A 84 -2.07 -2.45 -2.53
C GLU A 84 -1.36 -2.86 -3.81
N ILE A 85 -1.95 -2.53 -4.95
CA ILE A 85 -1.41 -2.79 -6.27
C ILE A 85 -1.08 -1.43 -6.88
N ARG A 86 0.15 -1.28 -7.39
CA ARG A 86 0.61 -0.09 -8.09
C ARG A 86 0.95 -0.44 -9.52
N ILE A 87 0.37 0.33 -10.43
CA ILE A 87 0.51 0.19 -11.89
C ILE A 87 0.74 1.59 -12.43
N GLY A 88 1.94 1.85 -12.97
CA GLY A 88 2.32 3.21 -13.34
C GLY A 88 2.29 4.16 -12.13
N ASP A 89 1.54 5.26 -12.30
CA ASP A 89 1.17 6.27 -11.32
C ASP A 89 -0.27 6.09 -10.79
N THR A 90 -0.82 4.87 -10.87
CA THR A 90 -2.13 4.55 -10.33
C THR A 90 -2.02 3.57 -9.15
N ARG A 91 -2.74 3.89 -8.06
CA ARG A 91 -2.88 3.01 -6.88
C ARG A 91 -4.23 2.32 -6.91
N LEU A 92 -4.22 1.02 -6.67
CA LEU A 92 -5.39 0.15 -6.59
C LEU A 92 -5.31 -0.58 -5.25
N VAL A 93 -6.43 -0.81 -4.56
CA VAL A 93 -6.48 -1.62 -3.35
C VAL A 93 -7.47 -2.75 -3.54
N PHE A 94 -7.01 -3.98 -3.38
CA PHE A 94 -7.85 -5.16 -3.48
C PHE A 94 -8.66 -5.34 -2.20
N ARG A 95 -9.98 -5.28 -2.31
CA ARG A 95 -10.90 -5.41 -1.18
C ARG A 95 -11.77 -6.63 -1.43
N ALA A 96 -11.70 -7.60 -0.53
CA ALA A 96 -12.56 -8.77 -0.57
C ALA A 96 -13.36 -8.78 0.74
N ASP A 97 -14.67 -8.61 0.63
CA ASP A 97 -15.57 -8.78 1.76
C ASP A 97 -15.75 -10.28 1.97
N LYS A 98 -15.01 -10.83 2.94
CA LYS A 98 -15.26 -12.19 3.42
C LYS A 98 -16.63 -12.16 4.08
N GLY A 99 -17.62 -12.75 3.43
CA GLY A 99 -18.96 -12.88 4.00
C GLY A 99 -18.92 -13.44 5.42
N ALA A 100 -19.40 -12.64 6.38
CA ALA A 100 -20.10 -13.01 7.62
C ALA A 100 -19.58 -14.13 8.57
N GLU A 101 -18.43 -14.77 8.37
CA GLU A 101 -17.96 -15.88 9.23
C GLU A 101 -16.70 -15.60 10.07
N GLU A 102 -16.17 -14.38 10.10
CA GLU A 102 -15.05 -14.03 11.00
C GLU A 102 -15.39 -12.82 11.91
N ARG A 103 -16.51 -12.94 12.65
CA ARG A 103 -16.60 -12.37 14.02
C ARG A 103 -15.86 -13.24 15.06
N ARG A 104 -15.03 -14.18 14.61
CA ARG A 104 -14.03 -14.86 15.42
C ARG A 104 -12.68 -14.31 15.02
N THR A 105 -12.17 -13.40 15.83
CA THR A 105 -10.75 -13.08 16.03
C THR A 105 -9.84 -13.51 14.87
N ILE A 106 -9.88 -12.82 13.73
CA ILE A 106 -8.71 -12.83 12.85
C ILE A 106 -7.63 -12.16 13.69
N GLY A 107 -6.75 -12.96 14.28
CA GLY A 107 -5.57 -12.48 14.96
C GLY A 107 -4.63 -11.86 13.94
N TYR A 108 -4.97 -10.68 13.43
CA TYR A 108 -3.94 -9.70 13.15
C TYR A 108 -3.24 -9.51 14.50
N ALA A 109 -1.94 -9.82 14.57
CA ALA A 109 -1.18 -9.49 15.76
C ALA A 109 -1.48 -8.03 16.06
N LYS A 110 -2.15 -7.77 17.20
CA LYS A 110 -2.37 -6.42 17.72
C LYS A 110 -1.07 -5.65 17.49
N PRO A 111 -1.11 -4.41 16.98
CA PRO A 111 0.12 -3.67 16.73
C PRO A 111 1.02 -3.82 17.95
N PRO A 112 2.28 -4.25 17.75
CA PRO A 112 3.18 -4.58 18.85
C PRO A 112 3.20 -3.39 19.80
N GLU A 113 3.40 -3.60 21.11
CA GLU A 113 3.40 -2.48 22.04
C GLU A 113 4.48 -1.46 21.64
N LEU A 114 4.03 -0.32 21.12
CA LEU A 114 4.88 0.78 20.68
C LEU A 114 5.00 1.78 21.82
N THR A 115 6.24 2.11 22.14
CA THR A 115 6.56 3.30 22.95
C THR A 115 6.08 4.55 22.23
N ALA A 116 5.86 5.64 22.96
CA ALA A 116 5.48 6.93 22.37
C ALA A 116 6.43 7.34 21.23
N ARG A 117 7.75 7.16 21.43
CA ARG A 117 8.77 7.50 20.43
C ARG A 117 8.77 6.61 19.20
N GLU A 118 8.47 5.32 19.35
CA GLU A 118 8.31 4.43 18.19
C GLU A 118 7.07 4.79 17.37
N ARG A 119 5.99 5.23 18.03
CA ARG A 119 4.79 5.73 17.35
C ARG A 119 5.06 7.02 16.58
N ASP A 120 5.79 7.97 17.18
CA ASP A 120 6.17 9.22 16.52
C ASP A 120 7.02 8.96 15.27
N VAL A 121 8.01 8.05 15.37
CA VAL A 121 8.83 7.62 14.21
C VAL A 121 7.97 6.98 13.13
N LEU A 122 7.01 6.13 13.50
CA LEU A 122 6.11 5.47 12.56
C LEU A 122 5.17 6.45 11.86
N GLN A 123 4.67 7.46 12.58
CA GLN A 123 3.84 8.51 12.02
C GLN A 123 4.60 9.35 10.99
N VAL A 124 5.82 9.79 11.32
CA VAL A 124 6.64 10.57 10.39
C VAL A 124 7.09 9.72 9.21
N LEU A 125 7.41 8.44 9.43
CA LEU A 125 7.74 7.49 8.36
C LEU A 125 6.62 7.36 7.32
N CYS A 126 5.36 7.36 7.79
CA CYS A 126 4.16 7.22 6.96
C CYS A 126 3.58 8.58 6.49
N ARG A 127 4.20 9.71 6.88
CA ARG A 127 3.69 11.05 6.57
C ARG A 127 4.04 11.46 5.14
N ARG A 128 3.07 12.13 4.49
CA ARG A 128 3.24 12.73 3.16
C ARG A 128 4.22 13.92 3.23
N PRO A 129 5.26 13.99 2.37
CA PRO A 129 6.04 15.22 2.21
C PRO A 129 5.15 16.38 1.72
N PRO A 130 5.35 17.61 2.20
CA PRO A 130 4.68 18.77 1.62
C PRO A 130 5.17 18.94 0.18
N GLY A 131 4.27 18.83 -0.81
CA GLY A 131 4.63 18.93 -2.23
C GLY A 131 3.90 18.00 -3.21
N GLY A 132 2.94 17.20 -2.77
CA GLY A 132 1.86 16.76 -3.66
C GLY A 132 2.20 15.75 -4.77
N ALA A 133 3.29 14.97 -4.68
CA ALA A 133 3.38 13.78 -5.52
C ALA A 133 2.37 12.72 -5.02
N VAL A 134 1.82 11.93 -5.94
CA VAL A 134 0.80 10.90 -5.66
C VAL A 134 1.45 9.59 -5.15
N PHE A 135 2.78 9.51 -5.18
CA PHE A 135 3.60 8.38 -4.75
C PHE A 135 4.70 8.85 -3.81
N HIS A 136 4.84 8.23 -2.65
CA HIS A 136 6.00 8.49 -1.78
C HIS A 136 6.57 7.20 -1.20
N GLU A 137 7.86 7.02 -1.41
CA GLU A 137 8.68 6.19 -0.53
C GLU A 137 8.59 6.75 0.90
N PRO A 138 8.57 5.88 1.93
CA PRO A 138 8.53 6.33 3.31
C PRO A 138 9.71 7.23 3.65
N ALA A 139 9.48 8.18 4.57
CA ALA A 139 10.44 9.23 4.90
C ALA A 139 11.86 8.68 5.16
N SER A 140 12.88 9.43 4.71
CA SER A 140 14.28 9.10 4.97
C SER A 140 14.61 9.24 6.45
N THR A 141 15.64 8.52 6.90
CA THR A 141 16.14 8.63 8.29
C THR A 141 16.46 10.08 8.65
N ARG A 142 17.00 10.85 7.69
CA ARG A 142 17.36 12.26 7.86
C ARG A 142 16.13 13.15 8.04
N GLU A 143 15.06 12.88 7.29
CA GLU A 143 13.79 13.62 7.42
C GLU A 143 13.11 13.35 8.76
N ILE A 144 13.04 12.07 9.15
CA ILE A 144 12.49 11.68 10.46
C ILE A 144 13.28 12.31 11.60
N ALA A 145 14.61 12.33 11.49
CA ALA A 145 15.50 12.94 12.48
C ALA A 145 15.26 14.44 12.61
N ARG A 146 15.13 15.14 11.48
CA ARG A 146 14.84 16.57 11.44
C ARG A 146 13.49 16.91 12.06
N GLU A 147 12.46 16.14 11.74
CA GLU A 147 11.09 16.41 12.19
C GLU A 147 10.89 16.10 13.68
N LEU A 148 11.49 15.01 14.16
CA LEU A 148 11.43 14.64 15.58
C LEU A 148 12.48 15.34 16.45
N ASN A 149 13.34 16.18 15.86
CA ASN A 149 14.45 16.86 16.51
C ASN A 149 15.37 15.89 17.29
N VAL A 150 15.75 14.78 16.64
CA VAL A 150 16.62 13.73 17.20
C VAL A 150 17.78 13.42 16.25
N SER A 151 18.77 12.64 16.69
CA SER A 151 19.87 12.21 15.83
C SER A 151 19.43 11.11 14.85
N GLU A 152 20.05 11.05 13.66
CA GLU A 152 19.82 9.96 12.70
C GLU A 152 20.13 8.57 13.29
N ALA A 153 21.09 8.50 14.20
CA ALA A 153 21.42 7.27 14.94
C ALA A 153 20.26 6.82 15.84
N ALA A 154 19.59 7.76 16.52
CA ALA A 154 18.41 7.46 17.33
C ALA A 154 17.25 6.96 16.47
N VAL A 155 17.02 7.58 15.30
CA VAL A 155 16.02 7.10 14.34
C VAL A 155 16.33 5.69 13.85
N LYS A 156 17.57 5.40 13.46
CA LYS A 156 17.99 4.05 13.05
C LYS A 156 17.75 3.02 14.15
N ALA A 157 18.04 3.37 15.40
CA ALA A 157 17.79 2.48 16.54
C ALA A 157 16.29 2.20 16.74
N HIS A 158 15.42 3.20 16.58
CA HIS A 158 13.97 3.01 16.65
C HIS A 158 13.43 2.21 15.46
N LEU A 159 13.93 2.45 14.24
CA LEU A 159 13.55 1.67 13.06
C LEU A 159 13.94 0.20 13.18
N LEU A 160 15.13 -0.11 13.72
CA LEU A 160 15.54 -1.49 13.97
C LEU A 160 14.58 -2.21 14.94
N LYS A 161 14.17 -1.55 16.02
CA LYS A 161 13.17 -2.08 16.96
C LYS A 161 11.81 -2.26 16.29
N LEU A 162 11.39 -1.33 15.44
CA LEU A 162 10.16 -1.44 14.67
C LEU A 162 10.22 -2.61 13.69
N TYR A 163 11.31 -2.78 12.94
CA TYR A 163 11.45 -3.94 12.06
C TYR A 163 11.39 -5.26 12.81
N ASP A 164 12.02 -5.36 13.98
CA ASP A 164 11.96 -6.55 14.83
C ASP A 164 10.54 -6.82 15.33
N LYS A 165 9.88 -5.80 15.87
CA LYS A 165 8.49 -5.86 16.37
C LYS A 165 7.45 -6.20 15.30
N PHE A 166 7.69 -5.78 14.06
CA PHE A 166 6.83 -6.07 12.92
C PHE A 166 7.29 -7.31 12.13
N GLU A 167 8.33 -8.01 12.59
CA GLU A 167 8.88 -9.24 11.99
C GLU A 167 9.32 -9.03 10.52
N ILE A 168 9.90 -7.85 10.24
CA ILE A 168 10.35 -7.44 8.90
C ILE A 168 11.84 -7.71 8.77
N TYR A 169 12.17 -8.77 8.04
CA TYR A 169 13.53 -9.20 7.74
C TYR A 169 13.96 -8.76 6.33
N GLY A 170 15.22 -8.37 6.16
CA GLY A 170 15.77 -7.87 4.89
C GLY A 170 16.75 -6.70 5.09
N ASP A 171 17.11 -6.01 4.02
CA ASP A 171 18.05 -4.89 4.00
C ASP A 171 17.58 -3.72 3.10
N GLY A 172 18.10 -2.52 3.39
CA GLY A 172 17.92 -1.33 2.57
C GLY A 172 16.54 -0.65 2.62
N GLU A 173 16.26 0.16 1.59
CA GLU A 173 15.07 1.03 1.49
C GLU A 173 13.76 0.24 1.41
N ARG A 174 13.84 -1.02 0.95
CA ARG A 174 12.72 -1.97 0.85
C ARG A 174 12.07 -2.27 2.20
N ARG A 175 12.85 -2.30 3.29
CA ARG A 175 12.32 -2.56 4.64
C ARG A 175 11.41 -1.44 5.14
N ARG A 176 11.72 -0.19 4.79
CA ARG A 176 10.92 0.97 5.23
C ARG A 176 9.52 0.91 4.62
N ALA A 177 9.43 0.58 3.32
CA ALA A 177 8.15 0.48 2.63
C ALA A 177 7.29 -0.64 3.21
N LEU A 178 7.90 -1.80 3.49
CA LEU A 178 7.23 -2.91 4.17
C LEU A 178 6.73 -2.50 5.57
N LEU A 179 7.54 -1.75 6.33
CA LEU A 179 7.17 -1.29 7.66
C LEU A 179 6.01 -0.31 7.63
N ALA A 180 6.01 0.64 6.69
CA ALA A 180 4.91 1.59 6.52
C ALA A 180 3.60 0.86 6.15
N ASN A 181 3.67 -0.10 5.22
CA ASN A 181 2.52 -0.88 4.79
C ASN A 181 1.96 -1.74 5.93
N GLU A 182 2.83 -2.42 6.68
CA GLU A 182 2.42 -3.28 7.80
C GLU A 182 1.88 -2.45 8.98
N ALA A 183 2.43 -1.26 9.21
CA ALA A 183 1.95 -0.31 10.21
C ALA A 183 0.51 0.16 9.93
N VAL A 184 0.21 0.52 8.68
CA VAL A 184 -1.15 0.89 8.26
C VAL A 184 -2.09 -0.31 8.36
N ARG A 185 -1.65 -1.49 7.89
CA ARG A 185 -2.43 -2.73 7.89
C ARG A 185 -2.81 -3.21 9.30
N ARG A 186 -1.90 -3.10 10.28
CA ARG A 186 -2.16 -3.44 11.69
C ARG A 186 -2.85 -2.32 12.46
N GLY A 187 -3.19 -1.20 11.82
CA GLY A 187 -3.79 -0.04 12.47
C GLY A 187 -2.87 0.66 13.48
N ALA A 188 -1.55 0.47 13.36
CA ALA A 188 -0.55 1.16 14.17
C ALA A 188 -0.45 2.66 13.82
N VAL A 189 -0.83 3.02 12.59
CA VAL A 189 -0.98 4.40 12.11
C VAL A 189 -2.36 4.55 11.49
N ASN A 190 -3.11 5.55 11.94
CA ASN A 190 -4.37 5.92 11.33
C ASN A 190 -4.12 6.99 10.26
N LEU A 191 -4.18 6.61 8.98
CA LEU A 191 -3.94 7.52 7.86
C LEU A 191 -5.00 8.63 7.75
N ALA A 192 -6.20 8.42 8.33
CA ALA A 192 -7.27 9.40 8.36
C ALA A 192 -6.96 10.61 9.26
N GLY A 193 -6.14 10.44 10.31
CA GLY A 193 -5.79 11.53 11.23
C GLY A 193 -4.60 12.38 10.80
N LEU A 194 -4.04 12.15 9.61
CA LEU A 194 -2.92 12.92 9.06
C LEU A 194 -3.34 13.89 7.94
N LEU A 195 -4.62 13.84 7.55
CA LEU A 195 -5.25 14.72 6.57
C LEU A 195 -6.09 15.82 7.23
N ASP A 196 -6.25 15.79 8.56
CA ASP A 196 -6.84 16.91 9.29
C ASP A 196 -5.80 18.03 9.39
N ASP A 197 -5.93 18.96 8.44
CA ASP A 197 -5.26 20.24 8.44
C ASP A 197 -5.69 21.02 9.71
N PRO A 198 -4.78 21.36 10.65
CA PRO A 198 -5.13 22.15 11.83
C PRO A 198 -5.34 23.64 11.52
N THR A 199 -5.62 24.01 10.27
CA THR A 199 -5.84 25.40 9.86
C THR A 199 -7.27 25.64 9.37
N GLN A 200 -8.24 25.46 10.27
CA GLN A 200 -9.45 26.29 10.25
C GLN A 200 -9.70 26.82 11.66
N THR A 201 -9.18 28.02 11.91
CA THR A 201 -9.70 28.97 12.91
C THR A 201 -9.79 30.32 12.24
#